data_AF-A0AAW5JNV9-F1
#
_entry.id   AF-A0AAW5JNV9-F1
#
_cell.length_a   1.000
_cell.length_b   1.000
_cell.length_c   1.000
_cell.angle_alpha   90.00
_cell.angle_beta   90.00
_cell.angle_gamma   90.00
#
_symmetry.space_group_name_H-M   'P 1'
#
loop_
_entity.id
_entity.type
_entity.pdbx_description
1 polymer ?
#
loop_
_entity_poly.entity_id
_entity_poly.type
_entity_poly.pdbx_seq_one_letter_code
_entity_poly.pdbx_strand_id
1 'polypeptide(L)'
;MKLELTKKQYRRLLDLAYIGNWILNSTRGEDRIRDYDEVESLLFGKAADEGMGVVAEVYNGEVIPSRAFAEGGIHEAIMDYEDNVFFEILAEDLARRDMDDVPIDESNYEELASRIDAYISEFEEHGTDNILVDSDIM
;
A
#
# COMPACT_ATOMS: atom_id res chain seq x y z
N MET A 1 -22.08 -2.87 19.27
CA MET A 1 -20.96 -2.15 19.92
C MET A 1 -21.30 -0.66 19.98
N LYS A 2 -20.83 0.08 21.00
CA LYS A 2 -20.87 1.56 21.02
C LYS A 2 -19.45 2.08 21.18
N LEU A 3 -19.00 2.91 20.24
CA LEU A 3 -17.68 3.54 20.23
C LEU A 3 -17.89 5.04 20.03
N GLU A 4 -17.36 5.85 20.94
CA GLU A 4 -17.48 7.31 20.88
C GLU A 4 -16.15 7.90 20.40
N LEU A 5 -16.19 8.70 19.34
CA LEU A 5 -15.03 9.33 18.73
C LEU A 5 -15.28 10.83 18.57
N THR A 6 -14.23 11.63 18.75
CA THR A 6 -14.24 13.02 18.27
C THR A 6 -14.25 13.05 16.74
N LYS A 7 -14.70 14.14 16.13
CA LYS A 7 -14.66 14.32 14.67
C LYS A 7 -13.26 14.08 14.08
N LYS A 8 -12.22 14.52 14.78
CA LYS A 8 -10.82 14.31 14.37
C LYS A 8 -10.43 12.83 14.41
N GLN A 9 -10.80 12.11 15.47
CA GLN A 9 -10.55 10.66 15.57
C GLN A 9 -11.32 9.89 14.51
N TYR A 10 -12.57 10.26 14.26
CA TYR A 10 -13.37 9.62 13.22
C TYR A 10 -12.81 9.89 11.82
N ARG A 11 -12.36 11.12 11.52
CA ARG A 11 -11.63 11.40 10.27
C ARG A 11 -10.40 10.50 10.12
N ARG A 12 -9.64 10.24 11.19
CA ARG A 12 -8.49 9.32 11.17
C ARG A 12 -8.89 7.86 11.05
N LEU A 13 -10.04 7.46 11.61
CA LEU A 13 -10.58 6.13 11.39
C LEU A 13 -10.94 5.89 9.93
N LEU A 14 -11.48 6.91 9.23
CA LEU A 14 -11.74 6.82 7.79
C LEU A 14 -10.44 6.62 6.99
N ASP A 15 -9.36 7.34 7.34
CA ASP A 15 -8.03 7.13 6.72
C ASP A 15 -7.56 5.67 6.88
N LEU A 16 -7.62 5.16 8.12
CA LEU A 16 -7.17 3.80 8.44
C LEU A 16 -8.02 2.72 7.78
N ALA A 17 -9.34 2.90 7.74
CA ALA A 17 -10.26 1.98 7.08
C ALA A 17 -10.00 1.95 5.57
N TYR A 18 -9.79 3.12 4.95
CA TYR A 18 -9.49 3.23 3.53
C TYR A 18 -8.18 2.54 3.17
N ILE A 19 -7.09 2.85 3.88
CA ILE A 19 -5.79 2.21 3.64
C ILE A 19 -5.87 0.69 3.87
N GLY A 20 -6.57 0.26 4.93
CA GLY A 20 -6.77 -1.15 5.21
C GLY A 20 -7.51 -1.87 4.08
N ASN A 21 -8.62 -1.30 3.63
CA ASN A 21 -9.39 -1.87 2.52
C ASN A 21 -8.59 -1.84 1.20
N TRP A 22 -7.82 -0.78 0.96
CA TRP A 22 -6.92 -0.67 -0.18
C TRP A 22 -5.94 -1.84 -0.22
N ILE A 23 -5.17 -2.06 0.85
CA ILE A 23 -4.19 -3.15 0.95
C ILE A 23 -4.86 -4.53 0.76
N LEU A 24 -6.08 -4.69 1.30
CA LEU A 24 -6.79 -5.95 1.24
C LEU A 24 -7.42 -6.24 -0.12
N ASN A 25 -7.79 -5.23 -0.91
CA ASN A 25 -8.64 -5.45 -2.08
C ASN A 25 -8.14 -4.83 -3.40
N SER A 26 -7.15 -3.95 -3.41
CA SER A 26 -6.71 -3.22 -4.63
C SER A 26 -6.19 -4.16 -5.75
N THR A 27 -5.58 -5.29 -5.39
CA THR A 27 -4.98 -6.24 -6.34
C THR A 27 -5.89 -7.42 -6.71
N ARG A 28 -7.13 -7.47 -6.19
CA ARG A 28 -8.02 -8.65 -6.35
C ARG A 28 -8.95 -8.60 -7.56
N GLY A 29 -9.06 -7.46 -8.24
CA GLY A 29 -9.98 -7.30 -9.36
C GLY A 29 -11.43 -7.60 -8.93
N GLU A 30 -12.02 -8.65 -9.49
CA GLU A 30 -13.39 -9.09 -9.18
C GLU A 30 -13.50 -9.96 -7.91
N ASP A 31 -12.39 -10.49 -7.39
CA ASP A 31 -12.36 -11.40 -6.23
C ASP A 31 -12.20 -10.63 -4.90
N ARG A 32 -12.84 -9.45 -4.80
CA ARG A 32 -12.76 -8.61 -3.60
C ARG A 32 -13.42 -9.29 -2.40
N ILE A 33 -12.82 -9.09 -1.24
CA ILE A 33 -13.38 -9.51 0.04
C ILE A 33 -14.44 -8.49 0.46
N ARG A 34 -15.70 -8.79 0.15
CA ARG A 34 -16.83 -7.85 0.35
C ARG A 34 -17.04 -7.40 1.78
N ASP A 35 -16.75 -8.25 2.76
CA ASP A 35 -16.91 -7.91 4.18
C ASP A 35 -16.13 -6.63 4.56
N TYR A 36 -14.97 -6.37 3.92
CA TYR A 36 -14.21 -5.14 4.15
C TYR A 36 -14.79 -3.93 3.42
N ASP A 37 -15.31 -4.12 2.20
CA ASP A 37 -16.03 -3.08 1.45
C ASP A 37 -17.29 -2.62 2.20
N GLU A 38 -18.03 -3.56 2.81
CA GLU A 38 -19.21 -3.27 3.62
C GLU A 38 -18.87 -2.46 4.87
N VAL A 39 -17.75 -2.78 5.54
CA VAL A 39 -17.28 -2.03 6.72
C VAL A 39 -16.83 -0.63 6.32
N GLU A 40 -16.07 -0.48 5.23
CA GLU A 40 -15.69 0.82 4.70
C GLU A 40 -16.93 1.66 4.35
N SER A 41 -17.87 1.10 3.59
CA SER A 41 -19.11 1.77 3.20
C SER A 41 -19.94 2.22 4.41
N LEU A 42 -20.06 1.36 5.43
CA LEU A 42 -20.74 1.70 6.68
C LEU A 42 -20.07 2.87 7.40
N LEU A 43 -18.73 2.89 7.43
CA LEU A 43 -17.97 3.96 8.05
C LEU A 43 -18.13 5.26 7.27
N PHE A 44 -17.99 5.26 5.94
CA PHE A 44 -18.16 6.48 5.13
C PHE A 44 -19.61 6.97 5.09
N GLY A 45 -20.60 6.08 5.16
CA GLY A 45 -22.02 6.44 5.23
C GLY A 45 -22.40 7.30 6.44
N LYS A 46 -21.65 7.18 7.54
CA LYS A 46 -21.84 8.01 8.75
C LYS A 46 -21.16 9.38 8.65
N ALA A 47 -20.37 9.64 7.62
CA ALA A 47 -19.58 10.87 7.53
C ALA A 47 -20.48 12.11 7.42
N ALA A 48 -21.62 11.99 6.73
CA ALA A 48 -22.59 13.07 6.59
C ALA A 48 -23.19 13.50 7.94
N ASP A 49 -23.54 12.54 8.80
CA ASP A 49 -24.12 12.81 10.14
C ASP A 49 -23.15 13.61 11.03
N GLU A 50 -21.85 13.44 10.82
CA GLU A 50 -20.79 14.14 11.56
C GLU A 50 -20.37 15.49 10.91
N GLY A 51 -21.04 15.89 9.82
CA GLY A 51 -20.74 17.12 9.07
C GLY A 51 -19.55 17.00 8.12
N MET A 52 -19.16 15.79 7.73
CA MET A 52 -18.06 15.49 6.80
C MET A 52 -18.56 14.88 5.48
N GLY A 53 -19.79 15.19 5.05
CA GLY A 53 -20.41 14.55 3.87
C GLY A 53 -19.61 14.64 2.56
N VAL A 54 -18.64 15.57 2.45
CA VAL A 54 -17.77 15.69 1.27
C VAL A 54 -16.81 14.52 1.08
N VAL A 55 -16.54 13.72 2.11
CA VAL A 55 -15.57 12.61 2.05
C VAL A 55 -16.15 11.32 1.47
N ALA A 56 -17.45 11.28 1.19
CA ALA A 56 -18.15 10.12 0.70
C ALA A 56 -19.07 10.49 -0.48
N GLU A 57 -19.30 9.56 -1.39
CA GLU A 57 -20.28 9.69 -2.47
C GLU A 57 -21.04 8.38 -2.66
N VAL A 58 -22.16 8.43 -3.39
CA VAL A 58 -22.96 7.24 -3.71
C VAL A 58 -22.69 6.82 -5.15
N TYR A 59 -22.18 5.61 -5.33
CA TYR A 59 -21.93 5.00 -6.62
C TYR A 59 -22.66 3.65 -6.70
N ASN A 60 -23.49 3.46 -7.74
CA ASN A 60 -24.32 2.27 -7.92
C ASN A 60 -25.16 1.85 -6.68
N GLY A 61 -25.56 2.82 -5.85
CA GLY A 61 -26.34 2.58 -4.63
C GLY A 61 -25.52 2.26 -3.39
N GLU A 62 -24.19 2.19 -3.49
CA GLU A 62 -23.27 1.98 -2.39
C GLU A 62 -22.56 3.28 -2.02
N VAL A 63 -22.28 3.46 -0.72
CA VAL A 63 -21.48 4.60 -0.26
C VAL A 63 -20.01 4.24 -0.42
N ILE A 64 -19.27 5.07 -1.15
CA ILE A 64 -17.84 4.91 -1.37
C ILE A 64 -17.08 6.16 -0.91
N PRO A 65 -15.77 6.07 -0.67
CA PRO A 65 -14.91 7.24 -0.52
C PRO A 65 -15.04 8.17 -1.73
N SER A 66 -15.22 9.46 -1.49
CA SER A 66 -15.35 10.42 -2.60
C SER A 66 -14.02 10.63 -3.31
N ARG A 67 -14.10 11.11 -4.55
CA ARG A 67 -12.90 11.54 -5.29
C ARG A 67 -12.09 12.59 -4.52
N ALA A 68 -12.75 13.54 -3.86
CA ALA A 68 -12.08 14.57 -3.07
C ALA A 68 -11.35 14.01 -1.85
N PHE A 69 -11.84 12.89 -1.29
CA PHE A 69 -11.13 12.18 -0.23
C PHE A 69 -9.91 11.44 -0.78
N ALA A 70 -10.07 10.66 -1.85
CA ALA A 70 -9.01 9.88 -2.47
C ALA A 70 -7.87 10.78 -2.98
N GLU A 71 -8.19 11.84 -3.71
CA GLU A 71 -7.21 12.81 -4.22
C GLU A 71 -6.72 13.79 -3.15
N GLY A 72 -7.20 13.67 -1.90
CA GLY A 72 -6.86 14.54 -0.78
C GLY A 72 -5.52 14.24 -0.09
N GLY A 73 -4.60 13.57 -0.79
CA GLY A 73 -3.26 13.19 -0.30
C GLY A 73 -3.18 11.82 0.39
N ILE A 74 -4.29 11.10 0.58
CA ILE A 74 -4.23 9.74 1.16
C ILE A 74 -3.51 8.77 0.20
N HIS A 75 -3.69 8.95 -1.11
CA HIS A 75 -2.97 8.17 -2.12
C HIS A 75 -1.49 8.48 -2.18
N GLU A 76 -1.05 9.69 -1.84
CA GLU A 76 0.39 10.00 -1.75
C GLU A 76 1.04 9.14 -0.68
N ALA A 77 0.41 9.04 0.51
CA ALA A 77 0.92 8.18 1.58
C ALA A 77 0.90 6.68 1.22
N ILE A 78 -0.09 6.23 0.43
CA ILE A 78 -0.14 4.86 -0.08
C ILE A 78 0.99 4.61 -1.08
N MET A 79 1.17 5.51 -2.06
CA MET A 79 2.22 5.41 -3.08
C MET A 79 3.62 5.42 -2.43
N ASP A 80 3.87 6.34 -1.50
CA ASP A 80 5.14 6.38 -0.77
C ASP A 80 5.42 5.05 -0.04
N TYR A 81 4.40 4.42 0.55
CA TYR A 81 4.55 3.11 1.18
C TYR A 81 4.79 2.00 0.15
N GLU A 82 3.99 1.97 -0.93
CA GLU A 82 4.08 0.98 -2.00
C GLU A 82 5.46 1.03 -2.70
N ASP A 83 5.98 2.23 -2.98
CA ASP A 83 7.31 2.42 -3.60
C ASP A 83 8.43 1.93 -2.68
N ASN A 84 8.39 2.30 -1.39
CA ASN A 84 9.40 1.83 -0.43
C ASN A 84 9.39 0.30 -0.30
N VAL A 85 8.21 -0.30 -0.13
CA VAL A 85 8.08 -1.77 -0.02
C VAL A 85 8.53 -2.45 -1.32
N PHE A 86 8.21 -1.88 -2.49
CA PHE A 86 8.65 -2.41 -3.77
C PHE A 86 10.17 -2.51 -3.86
N PHE A 87 10.89 -1.42 -3.58
CA PHE A 87 12.35 -1.40 -3.68
C PHE A 87 13.03 -2.24 -2.60
N GLU A 88 12.50 -2.28 -1.38
CA GLU A 88 13.02 -3.15 -0.32
C GLU A 88 12.93 -4.63 -0.70
N ILE A 89 11.77 -5.09 -1.17
CA ILE A 89 11.58 -6.48 -1.61
C ILE A 89 12.47 -6.79 -2.81
N LEU A 90 12.51 -5.90 -3.80
CA LEU A 90 13.32 -6.09 -4.99
C LEU A 90 14.83 -6.17 -4.65
N ALA A 91 15.31 -5.33 -3.73
CA ALA A 91 16.69 -5.34 -3.28
C ALA A 91 17.05 -6.65 -2.57
N GLU A 92 16.16 -7.15 -1.70
CA GLU A 92 16.34 -8.45 -1.05
C GLU A 92 16.36 -9.60 -2.06
N ASP A 93 15.40 -9.64 -2.99
CA ASP A 93 15.31 -10.70 -3.99
C ASP A 93 16.56 -10.73 -4.90
N LEU A 94 17.05 -9.58 -5.35
CA LEU A 94 18.27 -9.50 -6.15
C LEU A 94 19.52 -9.88 -5.36
N ALA A 95 19.61 -9.44 -4.09
CA ALA A 95 20.72 -9.78 -3.21
C ALA A 95 20.79 -11.30 -2.97
N ARG A 96 19.63 -11.94 -2.73
CA ARG A 96 19.52 -13.40 -2.56
C ARG A 96 19.87 -14.15 -3.83
N ARG A 97 19.35 -13.71 -4.99
CA ARG A 97 19.69 -14.27 -6.29
C ARG A 97 21.20 -14.25 -6.54
N ASP A 98 21.86 -13.14 -6.24
CA ASP A 98 23.31 -12.99 -6.43
C ASP A 98 24.16 -13.77 -5.41
N MET A 99 23.51 -14.36 -4.41
CA MET A 99 24.07 -15.33 -3.46
C MET A 99 23.63 -16.77 -3.78
N ASP A 100 23.09 -17.03 -4.98
CA ASP A 100 22.58 -18.34 -5.42
C ASP A 100 21.44 -18.89 -4.53
N ASP A 101 20.65 -18.01 -3.89
CA ASP A 101 19.51 -18.36 -3.03
C ASP A 101 19.85 -19.36 -1.91
N VAL A 102 21.09 -19.33 -1.41
CA VAL A 102 21.51 -20.17 -0.28
C VAL A 102 20.74 -19.81 1.00
N PRO A 103 20.49 -20.78 1.90
CA PRO A 103 19.90 -20.49 3.21
C PRO A 103 20.72 -19.44 3.98
N ILE A 104 20.02 -18.51 4.63
CA ILE A 104 20.65 -17.45 5.41
C ILE A 104 20.83 -17.88 6.86
N ASP A 105 22.05 -17.73 7.36
CA ASP A 105 22.44 -17.98 8.74
C ASP A 105 23.45 -16.92 9.23
N GLU A 106 23.98 -17.09 10.44
CA GLU A 106 24.92 -16.15 11.04
C GLU A 106 26.22 -15.96 10.24
N SER A 107 26.58 -16.91 9.37
CA SER A 107 27.83 -16.86 8.59
C SER A 107 27.74 -16.01 7.32
N ASN A 108 26.54 -15.80 6.78
CA ASN A 108 26.32 -15.09 5.51
C ASN A 108 25.31 -13.92 5.63
N TYR A 109 24.70 -13.69 6.79
CA TYR A 109 23.77 -12.58 7.02
C TYR A 109 24.40 -11.20 6.77
N GLU A 110 25.66 -10.99 7.18
CA GLU A 110 26.36 -9.72 6.95
C GLU A 110 26.57 -9.46 5.45
N GLU A 111 26.84 -10.50 4.66
CA GLU A 111 26.99 -10.38 3.21
C GLU A 111 25.64 -10.03 2.56
N LEU A 112 24.56 -10.70 2.95
CA LEU A 112 23.21 -10.39 2.47
C LEU A 112 22.85 -8.93 2.77
N ALA A 113 23.04 -8.48 4.00
CA ALA A 113 22.73 -7.10 4.40
C ALA A 113 23.53 -6.08 3.56
N SER A 114 24.83 -6.33 3.35
CA SER A 114 25.67 -5.45 2.51
C SER A 114 25.21 -5.41 1.05
N ARG A 115 24.67 -6.50 0.51
CA ARG A 115 24.14 -6.55 -0.86
C ARG A 115 22.80 -5.83 -0.98
N ILE A 116 21.93 -5.98 0.02
CA ILE A 116 20.67 -5.24 0.11
C ILE A 116 20.95 -3.73 0.13
N ASP A 117 21.86 -3.28 0.98
CA ASP A 117 22.24 -1.85 1.08
C ASP A 117 22.78 -1.32 -0.26
N ALA A 118 23.55 -2.13 -1.00
CA ALA A 118 24.05 -1.77 -2.31
C ALA A 118 22.93 -1.61 -3.35
N TYR A 119 21.96 -2.53 -3.37
CA TYR A 119 20.80 -2.44 -4.24
C TYR A 119 19.86 -1.27 -3.87
N ILE A 120 19.63 -1.02 -2.58
CA ILE A 120 18.87 0.16 -2.14
C ILE A 120 19.54 1.44 -2.63
N SER A 121 20.87 1.56 -2.44
CA SER A 121 21.62 2.73 -2.90
C SER A 121 21.52 2.93 -4.43
N GLU A 122 21.60 1.83 -5.19
CA GLU A 122 21.41 1.84 -6.65
C GLU A 122 20.02 2.35 -7.03
N PHE A 123 18.97 1.87 -6.36
CA PHE A 123 17.59 2.28 -6.65
C PHE A 123 17.29 3.72 -6.24
N GLU A 124 17.87 4.21 -5.15
CA GLU A 124 17.77 5.61 -4.76
C GLU A 124 18.43 6.56 -5.78
N GLU A 125 19.56 6.16 -6.38
CA GLU A 125 20.29 6.99 -7.34
C GLU A 125 19.75 6.88 -8.78
N HIS A 126 19.33 5.68 -9.19
CA HIS A 126 19.07 5.34 -10.60
C HIS A 126 17.68 4.75 -10.86
N GLY A 127 16.86 4.55 -9.82
CA GLY A 127 15.54 3.93 -9.96
C GLY A 127 15.65 2.53 -10.57
N THR A 128 15.12 2.32 -11.78
CA THR A 128 15.18 1.03 -12.47
C THR A 128 15.98 1.08 -13.77
N ASP A 129 16.72 2.17 -14.02
CA ASP A 129 17.41 2.42 -15.30
C ASP A 129 18.44 1.33 -15.66
N ASN A 130 19.02 0.67 -14.65
CA ASN A 130 20.01 -0.40 -14.83
C ASN A 130 19.43 -1.82 -14.76
N ILE A 131 18.10 -1.97 -14.65
CA ILE A 131 17.43 -3.28 -14.72
C ILE A 131 17.14 -3.61 -16.19
N LEU A 132 17.99 -4.43 -16.80
CA LEU A 132 17.92 -4.79 -18.21
C LEU A 132 17.44 -6.23 -18.40
N VAL A 133 16.63 -6.45 -19.42
CA VAL A 133 16.22 -7.78 -19.92
C VAL A 133 16.97 -8.06 -21.21
N ASP A 134 17.41 -9.30 -21.42
CA ASP A 134 18.06 -9.71 -22.65
C ASP A 134 17.09 -9.58 -23.84
N SER A 135 17.46 -8.76 -24.82
CA SER A 135 16.65 -8.47 -25.99
C SER A 135 16.45 -9.67 -26.92
N ASP A 136 17.31 -10.69 -26.82
CA ASP A 136 17.22 -11.88 -27.68
C ASP A 136 16.08 -12.84 -27.27
N ILE A 137 15.38 -12.54 -26.16
CA ILE A 137 14.25 -13.31 -25.62
C ILE A 137 12.89 -12.61 -25.85
N MET A 138 12.88 -11.42 -26.49
CA MET A 138 11.66 -10.68 -26.86
C MET A 138 11.27 -10.92 -28.33
#